data_AF-A0A829F276-F1
#
_entry.id   AF-A0A829F276-F1
#
_cell.length_a   1.000
_cell.length_b   1.000
_cell.length_c   1.000
_cell.angle_alpha   90.00
_cell.angle_beta   90.00
_cell.angle_gamma   90.00
#
_symmetry.space_group_name_H-M   'P 1'
#
loop_
_entity.id
_entity.type
_entity.pdbx_description
1 polymer ?
#
loop_
_entity_poly.entity_id
_entity_poly.type
_entity_poly.pdbx_seq_one_letter_code
_entity_poly.pdbx_strand_id
1 'polypeptide(L)'
;MMDQKAFIESIDSTIDRLKKEIRFYNRVIGIGNIIKIVLSASIPILIDQASEHRSLLLIVSIASAIITIIQSGMSAFNYQDKVQTSTELLMKIEKEKLLYITKTSPYNKTDEENFHLIVTTLQTELNDIISDFNQVNN
;
A
#
# COMPACT_ATOMS: atom_id res chain seq x y z
N MET A 1 -8.58 31.73 -17.92
CA MET A 1 -7.62 31.37 -16.86
C MET A 1 -7.86 29.92 -16.54
N MET A 2 -6.94 29.04 -16.95
CA MET A 2 -7.00 27.62 -16.63
C MET A 2 -6.82 27.48 -15.11
N ASP A 3 -7.71 26.76 -14.43
CA ASP A 3 -7.80 26.76 -12.96
C ASP A 3 -6.69 25.89 -12.34
N GLN A 4 -5.46 26.41 -12.36
CA GLN A 4 -4.29 25.78 -11.73
C GLN A 4 -4.51 25.48 -10.25
N LYS A 5 -5.34 26.29 -9.58
CA LYS A 5 -5.66 26.10 -8.17
C LYS A 5 -6.54 24.85 -8.00
N ALA A 6 -7.59 24.70 -8.80
CA ALA A 6 -8.40 23.48 -8.80
C ALA A 6 -7.57 22.23 -9.12
N PHE A 7 -6.59 22.33 -10.01
CA PHE A 7 -5.68 21.21 -10.30
C PHE A 7 -4.84 20.83 -9.08
N ILE A 8 -4.22 21.79 -8.39
CA ILE A 8 -3.44 21.50 -7.18
C ILE A 8 -4.32 20.93 -6.06
N GLU A 9 -5.54 21.44 -5.88
CA GLU A 9 -6.51 20.88 -4.94
C GLU A 9 -6.89 19.43 -5.30
N SER A 10 -6.99 19.10 -6.58
CA SER A 10 -7.25 17.72 -7.03
C SER A 10 -6.07 16.77 -6.75
N ILE A 11 -4.83 17.28 -6.85
CA ILE A 11 -3.62 16.53 -6.46
C ILE A 11 -3.64 16.27 -4.96
N ASP A 12 -3.96 17.27 -4.14
CA ASP A 12 -4.03 17.12 -2.69
C ASP A 12 -5.08 16.09 -2.26
N SER A 13 -6.27 16.13 -2.87
CA SER A 13 -7.28 15.10 -2.64
C SER A 13 -6.80 13.69 -3.02
N THR A 14 -5.97 13.57 -4.05
CA THR A 14 -5.42 12.28 -4.50
C THR A 14 -4.37 11.77 -3.53
N ILE A 15 -3.45 12.65 -3.08
CA ILE A 15 -2.46 12.37 -2.03
C ILE A 15 -3.15 11.86 -0.76
N ASP A 16 -4.20 12.53 -0.31
CA ASP A 16 -4.93 12.15 0.90
C ASP A 16 -5.62 10.80 0.77
N ARG A 17 -6.19 10.51 -0.41
CA ARG A 17 -6.80 9.21 -0.70
C ARG A 17 -5.75 8.09 -0.66
N LEU A 18 -4.61 8.28 -1.33
CA LEU A 18 -3.50 7.32 -1.33
C LEU A 18 -2.98 7.07 0.09
N LYS A 19 -2.75 8.13 0.88
CA LYS A 19 -2.33 8.01 2.29
C LYS A 19 -3.34 7.23 3.13
N LYS A 20 -4.64 7.39 2.87
CA LYS A 20 -5.70 6.65 3.58
C LYS A 20 -5.68 5.17 3.20
N GLU A 21 -5.54 4.85 1.92
CA GLU A 21 -5.46 3.46 1.42
C GLU A 21 -4.21 2.74 1.94
N ILE A 22 -3.03 3.37 1.87
CA ILE A 22 -1.79 2.82 2.41
C ILE A 22 -1.93 2.50 3.91
N ARG A 23 -2.50 3.44 4.70
CA ARG A 23 -2.75 3.21 6.13
C ARG A 23 -3.70 2.05 6.38
N PHE A 24 -4.74 1.91 5.56
CA PHE A 24 -5.69 0.81 5.68
C PHE A 24 -5.00 -0.54 5.44
N TYR A 25 -4.26 -0.68 4.34
CA TYR A 25 -3.53 -1.92 4.04
C TYR A 25 -2.48 -2.26 5.10
N ASN A 26 -1.69 -1.27 5.53
CA ASN A 26 -0.72 -1.46 6.62
C ASN A 26 -1.38 -1.91 7.92
N ARG A 27 -2.58 -1.40 8.23
CA ARG A 27 -3.35 -1.83 9.40
C ARG A 27 -3.82 -3.28 9.28
N VAL A 28 -4.34 -3.68 8.11
CA VAL A 28 -4.76 -5.07 7.85
C VAL A 28 -3.58 -6.03 7.95
N ILE A 29 -2.45 -5.71 7.31
CA ILE A 29 -1.21 -6.48 7.39
C ILE A 29 -0.72 -6.58 8.83
N GLY A 30 -0.65 -5.44 9.54
CA GLY A 30 -0.18 -5.37 10.92
C GLY A 30 -1.02 -6.24 11.86
N ILE A 31 -2.35 -6.14 11.79
CA ILE A 31 -3.25 -6.95 12.62
C ILE A 31 -3.07 -8.44 12.34
N GLY A 32 -3.04 -8.84 11.06
CA GLY A 32 -2.87 -10.25 10.73
C GLY A 32 -1.50 -10.80 11.16
N ASN A 33 -0.43 -10.00 11.07
CA ASN A 33 0.88 -10.38 11.58
C ASN A 33 0.91 -10.53 13.10
N ILE A 34 0.24 -9.65 13.85
CA ILE A 34 0.12 -9.77 15.31
C ILE A 34 -0.61 -11.08 15.67
N ILE A 35 -1.73 -11.39 15.01
CA ILE A 35 -2.47 -12.65 15.24
C ILE A 35 -1.56 -13.85 14.95
N LYS A 36 -0.82 -13.84 13.84
CA LYS A 36 0.13 -14.90 13.50
C LYS A 36 1.19 -15.07 14.59
N ILE A 37 1.78 -13.98 15.09
CA ILE A 37 2.81 -14.03 16.13
C ILE A 37 2.25 -14.66 17.41
N VAL A 38 1.07 -14.22 17.86
CA VAL A 38 0.43 -14.73 19.07
C VAL A 38 0.13 -16.23 18.93
N LEU A 39 -0.45 -16.64 17.80
CA LEU A 39 -0.74 -18.05 17.54
C LEU A 39 0.54 -18.88 17.46
N SER A 40 1.55 -18.43 16.72
CA SER A 40 2.84 -19.13 16.61
C SER A 40 3.56 -19.27 17.95
N ALA A 41 3.54 -18.23 18.80
CA ALA A 41 4.13 -18.29 20.14
C ALA A 41 3.35 -19.21 21.09
N SER A 42 2.04 -19.35 20.89
CA SER A 42 1.22 -20.25 21.70
C SER A 42 1.42 -21.74 21.37
N ILE A 43 1.79 -22.08 20.13
CA ILE A 43 1.94 -23.47 19.68
C ILE A 43 2.95 -24.26 20.54
N PRO A 44 4.19 -23.79 20.79
CA PRO A 44 5.14 -24.50 21.65
C PRO A 44 4.59 -24.76 23.06
N ILE A 45 3.91 -23.79 23.67
CA ILE A 45 3.33 -23.90 25.01
C ILE A 45 2.22 -24.96 25.03
N LEU A 46 1.37 -24.97 23.99
CA LEU A 46 0.30 -25.95 23.86
C LEU A 46 0.81 -27.36 23.59
N ILE A 47 1.92 -27.50 22.84
CA ILE A 47 2.55 -28.81 22.57
C ILE A 47 3.15 -29.40 23.85
N ASP A 48 3.83 -28.60 24.66
CA ASP A 48 4.42 -29.04 25.94
C ASP A 48 3.37 -29.67 26.86
N GLN A 49 2.21 -29.02 27.00
CA GLN A 49 1.09 -29.49 27.82
C GLN A 49 0.24 -30.58 27.15
N ALA A 50 0.39 -30.82 25.84
CA ALA A 50 -0.40 -31.81 25.12
C ALA A 50 -0.06 -33.26 25.50
N SER A 51 1.07 -33.48 26.18
CA SER A 51 1.44 -34.78 26.75
C SER A 51 0.41 -35.31 27.75
N GLU A 52 -0.26 -34.41 28.48
CA GLU A 52 -1.30 -34.74 29.46
C GLU A 52 -2.73 -34.67 28.85
N HIS A 53 -2.93 -33.86 27.81
CA HIS A 53 -4.24 -33.61 27.20
C HIS A 53 -4.20 -33.63 25.66
N ARG A 54 -4.55 -34.77 25.07
CA ARG A 54 -4.58 -34.97 23.61
C ARG A 54 -5.47 -33.97 22.84
N SER A 55 -6.47 -33.38 23.50
CA SER A 55 -7.33 -32.33 22.94
C SER A 55 -6.58 -31.04 22.58
N LEU A 56 -5.45 -30.75 23.22
CA LEU A 56 -4.62 -29.55 22.92
C LEU A 56 -3.98 -29.62 21.53
N LEU A 57 -3.69 -30.82 21.01
CA LEU A 57 -3.17 -31.00 19.64
C LEU A 57 -4.17 -30.55 18.57
N LEU A 58 -5.47 -30.67 18.86
CA LEU A 58 -6.53 -30.18 17.96
C LEU A 58 -6.49 -28.65 17.91
N ILE A 59 -6.27 -27.98 19.04
CA ILE A 59 -6.14 -26.52 19.12
C ILE A 59 -4.91 -26.03 18.34
N VAL A 60 -3.76 -26.72 18.47
CA VAL A 60 -2.55 -26.42 17.69
C VAL A 60 -2.82 -26.53 16.19
N SER A 61 -3.56 -27.56 15.78
CA SER A 61 -3.92 -27.77 14.37
C SER A 61 -4.84 -26.64 13.84
N ILE A 62 -5.82 -26.21 14.64
CA ILE A 62 -6.68 -25.05 14.30
C ILE A 62 -5.86 -23.76 14.21
N ALA A 63 -4.98 -23.49 15.19
CA ALA A 63 -4.11 -22.33 15.18
C ALA A 63 -3.25 -22.28 13.90
N SER A 64 -2.70 -23.43 13.50
CA SER A 64 -1.90 -23.56 12.28
C SER A 64 -2.71 -23.32 11.01
N ALA A 65 -3.95 -23.80 10.96
CA ALA A 65 -4.87 -23.53 9.87
C ALA A 65 -5.22 -22.03 9.77
N ILE A 66 -5.47 -21.36 10.89
CA ILE A 66 -5.73 -19.91 10.93
C ILE A 66 -4.53 -19.12 10.42
N ILE A 67 -3.32 -19.45 10.88
CA ILE A 67 -2.08 -18.81 10.40
C ILE A 67 -1.96 -18.94 8.87
N THR A 68 -2.22 -20.14 8.35
CA THR A 68 -2.18 -20.42 6.91
C THR A 68 -3.22 -19.60 6.16
N ILE A 69 -4.47 -19.55 6.61
CA ILE A 69 -5.53 -18.76 5.98
C ILE A 69 -5.16 -17.27 5.93
N ILE A 70 -4.63 -16.73 7.03
CA ILE A 70 -4.19 -15.33 7.08
C ILE A 70 -3.06 -15.09 6.07
N GLN A 71 -2.06 -15.97 6.03
CA GLN A 71 -0.93 -15.84 5.12
C GLN A 71 -1.35 -15.96 3.65
N SER A 72 -2.12 -16.99 3.31
CA SER A 72 -2.64 -17.21 1.97
C SER A 72 -3.56 -16.07 1.54
N GLY A 73 -4.40 -15.56 2.43
CA GLY A 73 -5.24 -14.39 2.16
C GLY A 73 -4.39 -13.16 1.87
N MET A 74 -3.35 -12.89 2.67
CA MET A 74 -2.45 -11.76 2.43
C MET A 74 -1.75 -11.83 1.07
N SER A 75 -1.27 -13.02 0.72
CA SER A 75 -0.62 -13.27 -0.57
C SER A 75 -1.62 -13.22 -1.73
N ALA A 76 -2.82 -13.80 -1.61
CA ALA A 76 -3.81 -13.82 -2.68
C ALA A 76 -4.28 -12.42 -3.10
N PHE A 77 -4.26 -11.46 -2.17
CA PHE A 77 -4.63 -10.07 -2.44
C PHE A 77 -3.43 -9.14 -2.70
N ASN A 78 -2.20 -9.66 -2.71
CA ASN A 78 -0.95 -8.90 -2.92
C ASN A 78 -0.91 -7.60 -2.09
N TYR A 79 -1.33 -7.64 -0.81
CA TYR A 79 -1.45 -6.41 -0.01
C TYR A 79 -0.11 -5.69 0.19
N GLN A 80 1.00 -6.41 0.25
CA GLN A 80 2.33 -5.82 0.34
C GLN A 80 2.69 -5.05 -0.93
N ASP A 81 2.48 -5.65 -2.10
CA ASP A 81 2.74 -5.00 -3.40
C ASP A 81 1.84 -3.76 -3.56
N LYS A 82 0.55 -3.87 -3.20
CA LYS A 82 -0.37 -2.72 -3.22
C LYS A 82 0.11 -1.58 -2.35
N VAL A 83 0.65 -1.85 -1.15
CA VAL A 83 1.24 -0.83 -0.28
C VAL A 83 2.49 -0.23 -0.93
N GLN A 84 3.37 -1.05 -1.48
CA GLN A 84 4.60 -0.60 -2.12
C GLN A 84 4.30 0.31 -3.31
N THR A 85 3.51 -0.15 -4.29
CA THR A 85 3.17 0.63 -5.48
C THR A 85 2.44 1.92 -5.12
N SER A 86 1.52 1.88 -4.14
CA SER A 86 0.83 3.10 -3.69
C SER A 86 1.78 4.10 -3.02
N THR A 87 2.77 3.61 -2.27
CA THR A 87 3.77 4.46 -1.60
C THR A 87 4.72 5.07 -2.61
N GLU A 88 5.16 4.31 -3.61
CA GLU A 88 5.98 4.81 -4.72
C GLU A 88 5.25 5.89 -5.51
N LEU A 89 3.98 5.66 -5.85
CA LEU A 89 3.12 6.67 -6.50
C LEU A 89 2.98 7.93 -5.65
N LEU A 90 2.70 7.77 -4.35
CA LEU A 90 2.59 8.89 -3.43
C LEU A 90 3.86 9.74 -3.41
N MET A 91 5.03 9.11 -3.29
CA MET A 91 6.32 9.81 -3.29
C MET A 91 6.57 10.57 -4.59
N LYS A 92 6.24 9.98 -5.74
CA LYS A 92 6.36 10.63 -7.05
C LYS A 92 5.46 11.86 -7.16
N ILE A 93 4.17 11.72 -6.83
CA ILE A 93 3.20 12.84 -6.86
C ILE A 93 3.63 13.96 -5.91
N GLU A 94 4.01 13.63 -4.66
CA GLU A 94 4.44 14.63 -3.67
C GLU A 94 5.71 15.37 -4.13
N LYS A 95 6.66 14.65 -4.74
CA LYS A 95 7.87 15.24 -5.31
C LYS A 95 7.53 16.18 -6.46
N GLU A 96 6.76 15.74 -7.44
CA GLU A 96 6.40 16.57 -8.60
C GLU A 96 5.58 17.81 -8.19
N LYS A 97 4.64 17.65 -7.25
CA LYS A 97 3.90 18.77 -6.65
C LYS A 97 4.85 19.76 -5.98
N LEU A 98 5.81 19.29 -5.18
CA LEU A 98 6.78 20.14 -4.50
C LEU A 98 7.59 20.95 -5.51
N LEU A 99 8.16 20.27 -6.52
CA LEU A 99 8.96 20.91 -7.57
C LEU A 99 8.16 21.98 -8.32
N TYR A 100 6.89 21.71 -8.62
CA TYR A 100 5.99 22.64 -9.32
C TYR A 100 5.66 23.87 -8.48
N ILE A 101 5.35 23.69 -7.19
CA ILE A 101 5.03 24.79 -6.27
C ILE A 101 6.25 25.67 -6.02
N THR A 102 7.44 25.06 -5.84
CA THR A 102 8.67 25.81 -5.59
C THR A 102 9.29 26.40 -6.86
N LYS A 103 8.67 26.17 -8.03
CA LYS A 103 9.20 26.57 -9.35
C LYS A 103 10.63 26.08 -9.58
N THR A 104 10.96 24.92 -9.01
CA THR A 104 12.27 24.28 -9.18
C THR A 104 12.29 23.57 -10.53
N SER A 105 13.46 23.45 -11.17
CA SER A 105 13.63 22.66 -12.39
C SER A 105 12.96 21.27 -12.23
N PRO A 106 12.13 20.82 -13.20
CA PRO A 106 11.95 21.39 -14.54
C PRO A 106 10.84 22.46 -14.69
N TYR A 107 10.23 22.90 -13.58
CA TYR A 107 9.09 23.83 -13.50
C TYR A 107 9.49 25.30 -13.30
N ASN A 108 10.60 25.71 -13.90
CA ASN A 108 11.15 27.06 -13.82
C ASN A 108 10.89 27.89 -15.10
N LYS A 109 9.86 27.54 -15.89
CA LYS A 109 9.45 28.22 -17.12
C LYS A 109 8.22 29.12 -16.90
N THR A 110 7.47 29.45 -17.96
CA THR A 110 6.18 30.14 -17.84
C THR A 110 5.14 29.27 -17.14
N ASP A 111 4.13 29.88 -16.53
CA ASP A 111 3.09 29.15 -15.78
C ASP A 111 2.30 28.17 -16.65
N GLU A 112 2.07 28.50 -17.92
CA GLU A 112 1.38 27.63 -18.87
C GLU A 112 2.25 26.42 -19.25
N GLU A 113 3.52 26.64 -19.60
CA GLU A 113 4.46 25.55 -19.91
C GLU A 113 4.67 24.63 -18.70
N ASN A 114 4.82 25.20 -17.50
CA ASN A 114 4.98 24.41 -16.29
C ASN A 114 3.72 23.60 -15.99
N PHE A 115 2.52 24.16 -16.22
CA PHE A 115 1.26 23.46 -16.01
C PHE A 115 1.10 22.29 -16.98
N HIS A 116 1.36 22.50 -18.27
CA HIS A 116 1.36 21.42 -19.25
C HIS A 116 2.38 20.33 -18.91
N LEU A 117 3.56 20.73 -18.43
CA LEU A 117 4.60 19.79 -18.02
C LEU A 117 4.14 18.92 -16.85
N ILE A 118 3.62 19.49 -15.76
CA ILE A 118 3.21 18.68 -14.59
C ILE A 118 2.05 17.75 -14.93
N VAL A 119 1.08 18.20 -15.73
CA VAL A 119 -0.04 17.36 -16.18
C VAL A 119 0.50 16.17 -16.98
N THR A 120 1.40 16.42 -17.93
CA THR A 120 1.96 15.36 -18.78
C THR A 120 2.80 14.39 -17.95
N THR A 121 3.66 14.89 -17.06
CA THR A 121 4.48 14.05 -16.18
C THR A 121 3.62 13.13 -15.33
N LEU A 122 2.61 13.67 -14.65
CA LEU A 122 1.71 12.87 -13.80
C LEU A 122 0.87 11.88 -14.62
N GLN A 123 0.45 12.23 -15.84
CA GLN A 123 -0.23 11.30 -16.74
C GLN A 123 0.67 10.14 -17.16
N THR A 124 1.93 10.40 -17.50
CA THR A 124 2.90 9.35 -17.81
C THR A 124 3.11 8.43 -16.61
N GLU A 125 3.35 8.99 -15.42
CA GLU A 125 3.53 8.19 -14.20
C GLU A 125 2.32 7.32 -13.87
N LEU A 126 1.10 7.85 -14.05
CA LEU A 126 -0.13 7.08 -13.86
C LEU A 126 -0.28 5.95 -14.89
N ASN A 127 0.03 6.22 -16.16
CA ASN A 127 -0.07 5.22 -17.23
C ASN A 127 0.93 4.07 -17.04
N ASP A 128 2.15 4.36 -16.61
CA ASP A 128 3.16 3.34 -16.30
C ASP A 128 2.66 2.42 -15.18
N ILE A 129 2.07 2.99 -14.13
CA ILE A 129 1.52 2.21 -13.01
C ILE A 129 0.29 1.40 -13.41
N ILE A 130 -0.60 1.96 -14.23
CA ILE A 130 -1.76 1.22 -14.76
C ILE A 130 -1.30 0.06 -15.64
N SER A 131 -0.25 0.24 -16.44
CA SER A 131 0.37 -0.82 -17.24
C SER A 131 0.90 -1.94 -16.35
N ASP A 132 1.67 -1.59 -15.30
CA ASP A 132 2.21 -2.57 -14.36
C ASP A 132 1.09 -3.33 -13.63
N PHE A 133 0.03 -2.64 -13.20
CA PHE A 133 -1.14 -3.29 -12.58
C PHE A 133 -1.90 -4.22 -13.53
N ASN A 134 -1.99 -3.90 -14.81
CA ASN A 134 -2.68 -4.73 -15.81
C ASN A 134 -1.85 -5.96 -16.22
N GLN A 135 -0.52 -5.91 -16.09
CA GLN A 135 0.35 -7.07 -16.32
C GLN A 135 0.33 -8.07 -15.17
N VAL A 136 0.09 -7.62 -13.92
CA VAL A 136 -0.02 -8.50 -12.74
C VAL A 136 -1.37 -9.25 -12.67
N ASN A 137 -2.39 -8.80 -13.41
CA ASN A 137 -3.73 -9.39 -13.41
C ASN A 137 -4.05 -10.27 -14.65
N ASN A 138 -3.06 -10.56 -15.50
CA ASN A 138 -3.13 -11.55 -16.59
C ASN A 138 -2.21 -12.74 -16.29
#